data_AF-A0A3S0CDJ3-F1
#
_entry.id   AF-A0A3S0CDJ3-F1
#
_cell.length_a   1.000
_cell.length_b   1.000
_cell.length_c   1.000
_cell.angle_alpha   90.00
_cell.angle_beta   90.00
_cell.angle_gamma   90.00
#
_symmetry.space_group_name_H-M   'P 1'
#
loop_
_entity.id
_entity.type
_entity.pdbx_description
1 polymer ?
#
loop_
_entity_poly.entity_id
_entity_poly.type
_entity_poly.pdbx_seq_one_letter_code
_entity_poly.pdbx_strand_id
1 'polypeptide(L)'
;MWGIEAFRRLVDDVGEPRALEVLGVPARTFRLWLDQTVPVPRCAVLALYWSSRWGQSQIDADHANLEAQLRALVTALTEQNRELRAQVAELMKASSDGCANDRFYTPGEPTGSLAKARIRAKWKAGAQGVELVEPRAPHVRTSRRPRRVNRWMPLR
;
A
#
# COMPACT_ATOMS: atom_id res chain seq x y z
N MET A 1 -21.61 4.68 17.03
CA MET A 1 -22.40 3.80 17.91
C MET A 1 -21.42 2.88 18.61
N TRP A 2 -21.09 3.16 19.88
CA TRP A 2 -20.17 2.35 20.69
C TRP A 2 -20.91 1.96 21.96
N GLY A 3 -20.67 0.76 22.48
CA GLY A 3 -21.31 0.28 23.71
C GLY A 3 -21.63 -1.20 23.64
N ILE A 4 -22.25 -1.71 24.72
CA ILE A 4 -22.55 -3.13 24.86
C ILE A 4 -23.50 -3.65 23.78
N GLU A 5 -24.47 -2.84 23.34
CA GLU A 5 -25.41 -3.26 22.28
C GLU A 5 -24.74 -3.44 20.93
N ALA A 6 -23.78 -2.57 20.59
CA ALA A 6 -22.96 -2.74 19.39
C ALA A 6 -22.08 -4.00 19.52
N PHE A 7 -21.51 -4.23 20.70
CA PHE A 7 -20.70 -5.42 20.96
C PHE A 7 -21.52 -6.71 20.81
N ARG A 8 -22.69 -6.82 21.45
CA ARG A 8 -23.57 -7.99 21.37
C ARG A 8 -23.98 -8.29 19.93
N ARG A 9 -24.46 -7.28 19.22
CA ARG A 9 -24.84 -7.43 17.81
C ARG A 9 -23.68 -7.89 16.91
N LEU A 10 -22.46 -7.42 17.17
CA LEU A 10 -21.28 -7.86 16.41
C LEU A 10 -20.84 -9.27 16.79
N VAL A 11 -20.96 -9.66 18.06
CA VAL A 11 -20.75 -11.04 18.51
C VAL A 11 -21.77 -11.97 17.87
N ASP A 12 -23.03 -11.56 17.75
CA ASP A 12 -24.07 -12.34 17.09
C ASP A 12 -23.81 -12.52 15.59
N ASP A 13 -23.26 -11.50 14.90
CA ASP A 13 -22.92 -11.58 13.48
C ASP A 13 -21.68 -12.45 13.21
N VAL A 14 -20.65 -12.33 14.06
CA VAL A 14 -19.35 -13.03 13.89
C VAL A 14 -19.38 -14.44 14.48
N GLY A 15 -20.18 -14.67 15.51
CA GLY A 15 -20.19 -15.88 16.34
C GLY A 15 -19.18 -15.82 17.49
N GLU A 16 -19.57 -16.37 18.64
CA GLU A 16 -18.76 -16.35 19.87
C GLU A 16 -17.35 -16.98 19.73
N PRO A 17 -17.18 -18.16 19.09
CA PRO A 17 -15.85 -18.76 18.96
C PRO A 17 -14.88 -17.87 18.18
N ARG A 18 -15.37 -17.27 17.09
CA ARG A 18 -14.58 -16.37 16.24
C ARG A 18 -14.33 -15.03 16.92
N ALA A 19 -15.29 -14.53 17.68
CA ALA A 19 -15.11 -13.31 18.47
C ALA A 19 -14.00 -13.46 19.51
N LEU A 20 -13.93 -14.61 20.22
CA LEU A 20 -12.85 -14.91 21.16
C LEU A 20 -11.47 -14.99 20.47
N GLU A 21 -11.40 -15.62 19.29
CA GLU A 21 -10.18 -15.71 18.50
C GLU A 21 -9.67 -14.33 18.06
N VAL A 22 -10.55 -13.51 17.48
CA VAL A 22 -10.24 -12.15 17.00
C VAL A 22 -9.76 -11.25 18.14
N LEU A 23 -10.43 -11.34 19.30
CA LEU A 23 -10.12 -10.49 20.44
C LEU A 23 -8.90 -10.96 21.22
N GLY A 24 -8.54 -12.26 21.15
CA GLY A 24 -7.41 -12.83 21.87
C GLY A 24 -7.50 -12.68 23.39
N VAL A 25 -8.73 -12.53 23.93
CA VAL A 25 -8.97 -12.34 25.36
C VAL A 25 -9.43 -13.64 26.02
N PRO A 26 -9.16 -13.82 27.33
CA PRO A 26 -9.72 -14.94 28.08
C PRO A 26 -11.26 -14.91 28.05
N ALA A 27 -11.89 -16.09 27.92
CA ALA A 27 -13.36 -16.23 27.92
C ALA A 27 -14.02 -15.65 29.19
N ARG A 28 -13.29 -15.56 30.31
CA ARG A 28 -13.75 -14.86 31.50
C ARG A 28 -13.95 -13.36 31.25
N THR A 29 -12.97 -12.70 30.64
CA THR A 29 -13.04 -11.26 30.33
C THR A 29 -14.16 -10.97 29.34
N PHE A 30 -14.32 -11.83 28.34
CA PHE A 30 -15.40 -11.75 27.36
C PHE A 30 -16.79 -11.82 28.02
N ARG A 31 -16.99 -12.75 28.95
CA ARG A 31 -18.24 -12.85 29.74
C ARG A 31 -18.47 -11.61 30.62
N LEU A 32 -17.44 -11.11 31.31
CA LEU A 32 -17.55 -9.87 32.11
C LEU A 32 -18.02 -8.67 31.27
N TRP A 33 -17.65 -8.62 30.00
CA TRP A 33 -18.14 -7.61 29.06
C TRP A 33 -19.61 -7.83 28.71
N LEU A 34 -20.01 -9.06 28.39
CA LEU A 34 -21.41 -9.42 28.07
C LEU A 34 -22.37 -9.16 29.24
N ASP A 35 -21.91 -9.46 30.45
CA ASP A 35 -22.64 -9.28 31.73
C ASP A 35 -22.60 -7.82 32.22
N GLN A 36 -21.94 -6.92 31.48
CA GLN A 36 -21.77 -5.50 31.83
C GLN A 36 -21.09 -5.27 33.18
N THR A 37 -20.38 -6.28 33.70
CA THR A 37 -19.59 -6.16 34.93
C THR A 37 -18.39 -5.23 34.70
N VAL A 38 -17.88 -5.20 33.47
CA VAL A 38 -16.77 -4.33 33.05
C VAL A 38 -17.16 -3.65 31.73
N PRO A 39 -16.87 -2.35 31.54
CA PRO A 39 -17.14 -1.67 30.29
C PRO A 39 -16.36 -2.28 29.12
N VAL A 40 -17.03 -2.41 27.97
CA VAL A 40 -16.41 -2.94 26.75
C VAL A 40 -15.43 -1.91 26.17
N PRO A 41 -14.16 -2.27 25.95
CA PRO A 41 -13.21 -1.39 25.29
C PRO A 41 -13.63 -1.08 23.85
N ARG A 42 -13.47 0.18 23.43
CA ARG A 42 -13.76 0.59 22.04
C ARG A 42 -12.95 -0.20 21.01
N CYS A 43 -11.71 -0.56 21.32
CA CYS A 43 -10.87 -1.37 20.45
C CYS A 43 -11.45 -2.77 20.20
N ALA A 44 -12.10 -3.39 21.19
CA ALA A 44 -12.74 -4.69 21.03
C ALA A 44 -13.93 -4.61 20.05
N VAL A 45 -14.76 -3.58 20.19
CA VAL A 45 -15.88 -3.33 19.27
C VAL A 45 -15.36 -3.11 17.84
N LEU A 46 -14.29 -2.33 17.68
CA LEU A 46 -13.69 -2.08 16.36
C LEU A 46 -13.08 -3.33 15.74
N ALA A 47 -12.39 -4.16 16.53
CA ALA A 47 -11.81 -5.41 16.05
C ALA A 47 -12.89 -6.38 15.54
N LEU A 48 -13.99 -6.52 16.29
CA LEU A 48 -15.14 -7.32 15.86
C LEU A 48 -15.83 -6.72 14.64
N TYR A 49 -15.97 -5.39 14.58
CA TYR A 49 -16.55 -4.71 13.41
C TYR A 49 -15.78 -5.03 12.12
N TRP A 50 -14.45 -4.95 12.14
CA TRP A 50 -13.65 -5.29 10.95
C TRP A 50 -13.67 -6.78 10.61
N SER A 51 -14.01 -7.63 11.56
CA SER A 51 -14.15 -9.08 11.35
C SER A 51 -15.57 -9.50 10.94
N SER A 52 -16.55 -8.59 11.05
CA SER A 52 -17.95 -8.85 10.73
C SER A 52 -18.23 -8.73 9.24
N ARG A 53 -19.39 -9.22 8.81
CA ARG A 53 -19.81 -9.10 7.40
C ARG A 53 -19.94 -7.64 6.95
N TRP A 54 -20.30 -6.75 7.87
CA TRP A 54 -20.40 -5.31 7.59
C TRP A 54 -19.04 -4.68 7.34
N GLY A 55 -18.04 -4.97 8.19
CA GLY A 55 -16.69 -4.46 7.98
C GLY A 55 -16.06 -4.98 6.71
N GLN A 56 -16.25 -6.27 6.40
CA GLN A 56 -15.78 -6.87 5.15
C GLN A 56 -16.45 -6.24 3.92
N SER A 57 -17.78 -6.05 3.96
CA SER A 57 -18.50 -5.38 2.87
C SER A 57 -18.01 -3.95 2.63
N GLN A 58 -17.61 -3.22 3.68
CA GLN A 58 -17.03 -1.89 3.50
C GLN A 58 -15.67 -1.96 2.82
N ILE A 59 -14.79 -2.88 3.24
CA ILE A 59 -13.48 -3.10 2.61
C ILE A 59 -13.66 -3.46 1.13
N ASP A 60 -14.60 -4.34 0.82
CA ASP A 60 -14.88 -4.75 -0.56
C ASP A 60 -15.38 -3.58 -1.42
N ALA A 61 -16.27 -2.75 -0.88
CA ALA A 61 -16.74 -1.54 -1.55
C ALA A 61 -15.61 -0.53 -1.79
N ASP A 62 -14.76 -0.31 -0.79
CA ASP A 62 -13.61 0.59 -0.89
C ASP A 62 -12.60 0.07 -1.94
N HIS A 63 -12.35 -1.24 -1.98
CA HIS A 63 -11.51 -1.87 -3.00
C HIS A 63 -12.08 -1.72 -4.41
N ALA A 64 -13.37 -2.02 -4.61
CA ALA A 64 -14.02 -1.88 -5.91
C ALA A 64 -13.99 -0.42 -6.41
N ASN A 65 -14.22 0.54 -5.50
CA ASN A 65 -14.14 1.97 -5.81
C ASN A 65 -12.72 2.40 -6.19
N LEU A 66 -11.71 1.95 -5.43
CA LEU A 66 -10.32 2.25 -5.71
C LEU A 66 -9.89 1.67 -7.06
N GLU A 67 -10.28 0.44 -7.36
CA GLU A 67 -9.99 -0.20 -8.64
C GLU A 67 -10.62 0.57 -9.81
N ALA A 68 -11.87 0.98 -9.68
CA ALA A 68 -12.55 1.79 -10.69
C ALA A 68 -11.85 3.14 -10.91
N GLN A 69 -11.44 3.83 -9.84
CA GLN A 69 -10.70 5.09 -9.92
C GLN A 69 -9.34 4.91 -10.61
N LEU A 70 -8.58 3.87 -10.23
CA LEU A 70 -7.28 3.59 -10.84
C LEU A 70 -7.41 3.25 -12.31
N ARG A 71 -8.43 2.48 -12.70
CA ARG A 71 -8.72 2.19 -14.12
C ARG A 71 -9.03 3.45 -14.90
N ALA A 72 -9.90 4.31 -14.38
CA ALA A 72 -10.25 5.58 -15.03
C ALA A 72 -9.01 6.47 -15.20
N LEU A 73 -8.15 6.55 -14.19
CA LEU A 73 -6.91 7.32 -14.23
C LEU A 73 -5.92 6.75 -15.26
N VAL A 74 -5.75 5.43 -15.31
CA VAL A 74 -4.90 4.78 -16.32
C VAL A 74 -5.41 5.09 -17.72
N THR A 75 -6.71 4.94 -17.97
CA THR A 75 -7.31 5.26 -19.27
C THR A 75 -7.06 6.72 -19.65
N ALA A 76 -7.38 7.67 -18.77
CA ALA A 76 -7.17 9.09 -19.02
C ALA A 76 -5.69 9.42 -19.30
N LEU A 77 -4.75 8.88 -18.52
CA LEU A 77 -3.32 9.08 -18.76
C LEU A 77 -2.85 8.44 -20.06
N THR A 78 -3.39 7.29 -20.45
CA THR A 78 -3.03 6.65 -21.73
C THR A 78 -3.53 7.46 -22.92
N GLU A 79 -4.74 8.03 -22.83
CA GLU A 79 -5.30 8.90 -23.86
C GLU A 79 -4.49 10.19 -23.98
N GLN A 80 -4.19 10.87 -22.87
CA GLN A 80 -3.35 12.07 -22.86
C GLN A 80 -1.94 11.79 -23.41
N ASN A 81 -1.32 10.68 -23.02
CA ASN A 81 -0.01 10.30 -23.56
C ASN A 81 -0.08 10.03 -25.07
N ARG A 82 -1.16 9.41 -25.54
CA ARG A 82 -1.37 9.16 -26.97
C ARG A 82 -1.52 10.49 -27.72
N GLU A 83 -2.32 11.40 -27.20
CA GLU A 83 -2.55 12.72 -27.79
C GLU A 83 -1.25 13.54 -27.86
N LEU A 84 -0.53 13.66 -26.75
CA LEU A 84 0.76 14.36 -26.69
C LEU A 84 1.78 13.76 -27.65
N ARG A 85 1.84 12.43 -27.76
CA ARG A 85 2.73 11.77 -28.73
C ARG A 85 2.33 12.05 -30.17
N ALA A 86 1.02 12.12 -30.46
CA ALA A 86 0.54 12.48 -31.79
C ALA A 86 0.92 13.93 -32.14
N GLN A 87 0.71 14.87 -31.21
CA GLN A 87 1.11 16.28 -31.37
C GLN A 87 2.61 16.42 -31.60
N VAL A 88 3.45 15.74 -30.80
CA VAL A 88 4.91 15.73 -31.00
C VAL A 88 5.28 15.18 -32.38
N ALA A 89 4.65 14.07 -32.80
CA ALA A 89 4.91 13.49 -34.11
C ALA A 89 4.52 14.43 -35.27
N GLU A 90 3.43 15.19 -35.12
CA GLU A 90 3.00 16.19 -36.10
C GLU A 90 3.99 17.37 -36.17
N LEU A 91 4.38 17.92 -35.02
CA LEU A 91 5.38 18.99 -34.95
C LEU A 91 6.74 18.57 -35.52
N MET A 92 7.18 17.34 -35.25
CA MET A 92 8.40 16.78 -35.84
C MET A 92 8.33 16.64 -37.36
N LYS A 93 7.15 16.34 -37.93
CA LYS A 93 6.97 16.31 -39.39
C LYS A 93 6.99 17.71 -40.01
N ALA A 94 6.46 18.70 -39.31
CA ALA A 94 6.40 20.08 -39.76
C ALA A 94 7.75 20.81 -39.66
N SER A 95 8.64 20.38 -38.75
CA SER A 95 9.99 20.90 -38.61
C SER A 95 10.91 20.31 -39.69
N SER A 96 11.22 21.09 -40.72
CA SER A 96 12.22 20.74 -41.74
C SER A 96 13.67 20.82 -41.26
N ASP A 97 13.89 21.47 -40.12
CA ASP A 97 15.20 21.64 -39.51
C ASP A 97 15.36 20.57 -38.43
N GLY A 98 16.35 19.69 -38.60
CA GLY A 98 16.64 18.61 -37.66
C GLY A 98 16.86 19.17 -36.26
N CYS A 99 16.00 18.80 -35.33
CA CYS A 99 16.14 19.21 -33.95
C CYS A 99 17.30 18.42 -33.32
N ALA A 100 18.12 19.06 -32.48
CA ALA A 100 19.23 18.40 -31.79
C ALA A 100 18.79 17.18 -30.94
N ASN A 101 17.49 17.10 -30.62
CA ASN A 101 16.88 16.01 -29.85
C ASN A 101 16.37 14.83 -30.69
N ASP A 102 16.38 14.92 -32.03
CA ASP A 102 15.88 13.86 -32.93
C ASP A 102 16.61 12.53 -32.72
N ARG A 103 17.87 12.58 -32.26
CA ARG A 103 18.66 11.37 -31.95
C ARG A 103 18.19 10.63 -30.69
N PHE A 104 17.44 11.29 -29.80
CA PHE A 104 17.04 10.73 -28.50
C PHE A 104 15.57 10.33 -28.43
N TYR A 105 14.76 10.75 -29.40
CA TYR A 105 13.30 10.61 -29.31
C TYR A 105 12.70 10.10 -30.62
N THR A 106 12.26 8.84 -30.62
CA THR A 106 11.47 8.27 -31.70
C THR A 106 10.00 8.22 -31.25
N PRO A 107 9.08 8.98 -31.88
CA PRO A 107 7.67 8.97 -31.51
C PRO A 107 7.08 7.57 -31.67
N GLY A 108 6.50 7.03 -30.59
CA GLY A 108 5.82 5.73 -30.60
C GLY A 108 6.58 4.59 -29.93
N GLU A 109 7.89 4.74 -29.68
CA GLU A 109 8.56 3.80 -28.78
C GLU A 109 8.17 4.10 -27.34
N PRO A 110 7.67 3.12 -26.56
CA PRO A 110 7.53 3.33 -25.13
C PRO A 110 8.93 3.57 -24.59
N THR A 111 9.17 4.77 -24.07
CA THR A 111 10.44 5.24 -23.49
C THR A 111 11.01 4.28 -22.43
N GLY A 112 10.18 3.36 -21.92
CA GLY A 112 10.56 2.27 -21.03
C GLY A 112 11.02 0.96 -21.68
N SER A 113 10.92 0.75 -22.99
CA SER A 113 11.36 -0.49 -23.67
C SER A 113 12.88 -0.66 -23.58
N LEU A 114 13.63 0.38 -23.98
CA LEU A 114 15.09 0.40 -23.88
C LEU A 114 15.58 0.43 -22.43
N ALA A 115 14.86 1.11 -21.53
CA ALA A 115 15.19 1.14 -20.10
C ALA A 115 14.92 -0.22 -19.42
N LYS A 116 13.77 -0.87 -19.69
CA LYS A 116 13.46 -2.21 -19.19
C LYS A 116 14.37 -3.27 -19.78
N ALA A 117 14.71 -3.17 -21.07
CA ALA A 117 15.68 -4.06 -21.72
C ALA A 117 17.08 -3.92 -21.10
N ARG A 118 17.54 -2.69 -20.84
CA ARG A 118 18.82 -2.44 -20.13
C ARG A 118 18.81 -2.96 -18.69
N ILE A 119 17.73 -2.75 -17.93
CA ILE A 119 17.62 -3.27 -16.55
C ILE A 119 17.61 -4.80 -16.55
N ARG A 120 16.85 -5.42 -17.46
CA ARG A 120 16.74 -6.89 -17.57
C ARG A 120 18.04 -7.54 -18.09
N ALA A 121 18.76 -6.87 -18.99
CA ALA A 121 20.10 -7.30 -19.43
C ALA A 121 21.14 -7.17 -18.32
N LYS A 122 21.10 -6.08 -17.53
CA LYS A 122 21.98 -5.88 -16.37
C LYS A 122 21.75 -6.92 -15.28
N TRP A 123 20.50 -7.35 -15.07
CA TRP A 123 20.15 -8.45 -14.17
C TRP A 123 20.65 -9.82 -14.66
N LYS A 124 20.52 -10.13 -15.97
CA LYS A 124 21.03 -11.38 -16.53
C LYS A 124 22.56 -11.46 -16.54
N ALA A 125 23.25 -10.35 -16.80
CA ALA A 125 24.71 -10.27 -16.72
C ALA A 125 25.24 -10.46 -15.28
N GLY A 126 24.51 -9.99 -14.26
CA GLY A 126 24.83 -10.25 -12.86
C GLY A 126 24.52 -11.69 -12.40
N ALA A 127 23.65 -12.41 -13.10
CA ALA A 127 23.26 -13.78 -12.77
C ALA A 127 24.16 -14.87 -13.41
N GLN A 128 25.03 -14.52 -14.37
CA GLN A 128 25.85 -15.48 -15.14
C GLN A 128 27.36 -15.44 -14.84
N GLY A 129 27.79 -14.74 -13.79
CA GLY A 129 29.17 -14.85 -13.35
C GLY A 129 29.54 -13.82 -12.30
N VAL A 130 29.29 -14.14 -11.04
CA VAL A 130 30.24 -14.08 -9.91
C VAL A 130 29.59 -14.90 -8.80
N GLU A 131 30.16 -16.05 -8.46
CA GLU A 131 29.97 -16.67 -7.15
C GLU A 131 30.50 -15.66 -6.13
N LEU A 132 29.59 -14.89 -5.52
CA LEU A 132 29.91 -13.92 -4.48
C LEU A 132 30.37 -14.71 -3.25
N VAL A 133 31.68 -14.98 -3.18
CA VAL A 133 32.36 -15.17 -1.91
C VAL A 133 32.11 -13.88 -1.13
N GLU A 134 31.21 -13.91 -0.16
CA GLU A 134 31.03 -12.82 0.78
C GLU A 134 32.38 -12.52 1.44
N PRO A 135 32.95 -11.31 1.30
CA PRO A 135 34.01 -10.91 2.20
C PRO A 135 33.36 -10.76 3.58
N ARG A 136 33.66 -11.68 4.49
CA ARG A 136 33.40 -11.51 5.94
C ARG A 136 34.05 -10.19 6.38
N ALA A 137 33.28 -9.13 6.41
CA ALA A 137 33.69 -7.88 7.03
C ALA A 137 33.78 -8.10 8.55
N PRO A 138 34.84 -7.66 9.23
CA PRO A 138 34.91 -7.70 10.69
C PRO A 138 33.79 -6.83 11.27
N HIS A 139 33.10 -7.35 12.29
CA HIS A 139 32.01 -6.68 12.99
C HIS A 139 32.42 -5.28 13.48
N VAL A 140 32.04 -4.24 12.73
CA VAL A 140 32.03 -2.87 13.24
C VAL A 140 30.77 -2.74 14.10
N ARG A 141 30.95 -2.80 15.43
CA ARG A 141 29.93 -2.41 16.40
C ARG A 141 29.59 -0.94 16.16
N THR A 142 28.46 -0.67 15.51
CA THR A 142 27.91 0.69 15.44
C THR A 142 27.36 1.06 16.83
N SER A 143 27.90 2.15 17.38
CA SER A 143 27.47 2.70 18.66
C SER A 143 26.02 3.17 18.56
N ARG A 144 25.19 2.74 19.53
CA ARG A 144 23.80 3.18 19.68
C ARG A 144 23.80 4.70 19.86
N ARG A 145 23.25 5.45 18.89
CA ARG A 145 22.87 6.85 19.11
C ARG A 145 21.77 6.90 20.17
N PRO A 146 21.87 7.77 21.20
CA PRO A 146 20.80 7.91 22.18
C PRO A 146 19.56 8.53 21.53
N ARG A 147 18.39 7.92 21.82
CA ARG A 147 17.06 8.44 21.47
C ARG A 147 16.88 9.82 22.08
N ARG A 148 16.75 10.87 21.25
CA ARG A 148 16.21 12.15 21.71
C ARG A 148 14.74 11.96 22.07
N VAL A 149 14.43 12.13 23.35
CA VAL A 149 13.07 12.20 23.88
C VAL A 149 12.56 13.61 23.59
N ASN A 150 11.62 13.75 22.66
CA ASN A 150 10.94 15.03 22.44
C ASN A 150 9.93 15.24 23.59
N ARG A 151 10.32 16.08 24.55
CA ARG A 151 9.48 16.53 25.66
C ARG A 151 8.64 17.70 25.16
N TRP A 152 7.36 17.47 24.86
CA TRP A 152 6.39 18.53 24.60
C TRP A 152 6.04 19.22 25.92
N MET A 153 6.22 20.54 26.00
CA MET A 153 5.64 21.40 27.05
C MET A 153 4.36 22.05 26.51
N PRO A 154 3.31 22.21 27.33
CA PRO A 154 2.15 23.01 26.95
C PRO A 154 2.46 24.50 27.13
N LEU A 155 2.12 25.30 26.13
CA LEU A 155 2.04 26.75 26.27
C LEU A 155 0.76 27.09 27.07
N ARG A 156 0.90 28.00 28.04
CA ARG A 156 -0.20 28.56 28.82
C ARG A 156 -1.00 29.56 28.00
#